data_AF-A0A954VKN5-F1
#
_entry.id   AF-A0A954VKN5-F1
#
_cell.length_a   1.000
_cell.length_b   1.000
_cell.length_c   1.000
_cell.angle_alpha   90.00
_cell.angle_beta   90.00
_cell.angle_gamma   90.00
#
_symmetry.space_group_name_H-M   'P 1'
#
loop_
_entity.id
_entity.type
_entity.pdbx_description
1 polymer ?
#
loop_
_entity_poly.entity_id
_entity_poly.type
_entity_poly.pdbx_seq_one_letter_code
_entity_poly.pdbx_strand_id
1 'polypeptide(L)'
;MSDHASHSDNHHGFAHPMPVWQLLAVFVALILLTALTVLQASLGLGNLELILSLIIATIKASLVILFFMHMIHEKPLNAIIFLSSFVFVALFIGFTLMDAAGYRDSLEYQQIDSTPPPAVEHAE
;
A
#
# COMPACT_ATOMS: atom_id res chain seq x y z
N MET A 1 36.55 48.16 -30.98
CA MET A 1 36.37 46.82 -31.56
C MET A 1 35.61 45.98 -30.54
N SER A 2 34.43 45.51 -30.93
CA SER A 2 33.49 44.74 -30.13
C SER A 2 33.71 43.26 -30.40
N ASP A 3 34.40 42.58 -29.49
CA ASP A 3 34.59 41.13 -29.56
C ASP A 3 33.38 40.42 -28.95
N HIS A 4 32.35 40.23 -29.78
CA HIS A 4 31.30 39.24 -29.55
C HIS A 4 31.79 37.90 -30.10
N ALA A 5 32.31 37.03 -29.24
CA ALA A 5 32.62 35.65 -29.58
C ALA A 5 31.79 34.69 -28.71
N SER A 6 30.61 34.38 -29.25
CA SER A 6 29.93 33.08 -29.17
C SER A 6 29.89 32.35 -27.82
N HIS A 7 28.85 32.64 -27.04
CA HIS A 7 28.24 31.64 -26.17
C HIS A 7 27.67 30.49 -27.03
N SER A 8 28.33 29.34 -27.04
CA SER A 8 27.73 28.08 -27.50
C SER A 8 27.00 27.43 -26.33
N ASP A 9 25.79 27.90 -26.06
CA ASP A 9 24.86 27.26 -25.13
C ASP A 9 24.36 25.95 -25.75
N ASN A 10 25.09 24.87 -25.52
CA ASN A 10 24.60 23.51 -25.75
C ASN A 10 23.62 23.13 -24.63
N HIS A 11 22.42 23.71 -24.68
CA HIS A 11 21.25 23.24 -23.95
C HIS A 11 20.77 21.90 -24.53
N HIS A 12 21.48 20.81 -24.25
CA HIS A 12 20.90 19.47 -24.36
C HIS A 12 20.44 19.03 -22.97
N GLY A 13 19.19 19.35 -22.67
CA GLY A 13 18.44 18.80 -21.55
C GLY A 13 18.28 17.29 -21.72
N PHE A 14 19.29 16.53 -21.31
CA PHE A 14 19.17 15.09 -21.13
C PHE A 14 18.52 14.81 -19.77
N ALA A 15 17.26 15.24 -19.63
CA ALA A 15 16.36 14.56 -18.71
C ALA A 15 16.16 13.17 -19.30
N HIS A 16 17.03 12.20 -18.96
CA HIS A 16 16.91 10.82 -19.38
C HIS A 16 15.56 10.29 -18.87
N PRO A 17 14.51 10.23 -19.70
CA PRO A 17 13.25 9.66 -19.28
C PRO A 17 13.51 8.17 -19.12
N MET A 18 12.90 7.55 -18.10
CA MET A 18 12.99 6.10 -17.96
C MET A 18 12.63 5.44 -19.29
N PRO A 19 13.41 4.46 -19.76
CA PRO A 19 13.10 3.80 -21.02
C PRO A 19 11.71 3.19 -20.93
N VAL A 20 10.83 3.59 -21.85
CA VAL A 20 9.41 3.17 -21.91
C VAL A 20 9.29 1.63 -21.86
N TRP A 21 10.32 0.93 -22.34
CA TRP A 21 10.44 -0.52 -22.27
C TRP A 21 10.40 -1.08 -20.83
N GLN A 22 11.06 -0.43 -19.87
CA GLN A 22 11.04 -0.87 -18.47
C GLN A 22 9.63 -0.75 -17.89
N LEU A 23 8.94 0.35 -18.17
CA LEU A 23 7.55 0.57 -17.72
C LEU A 23 6.60 -0.46 -18.33
N LEU A 24 6.77 -0.77 -19.62
CA LEU A 24 5.95 -1.75 -20.33
C LEU A 24 6.21 -3.18 -19.81
N ALA A 25 7.46 -3.55 -19.51
CA ALA A 25 7.79 -4.83 -18.92
C ALA A 25 7.14 -5.03 -17.54
N VAL A 26 7.22 -4.01 -16.67
CA VAL A 26 6.60 -4.06 -15.34
C VAL A 26 5.07 -4.07 -15.46
N PHE A 27 4.51 -3.29 -16.39
CA PHE A 27 3.06 -3.30 -16.67
C PHE A 27 2.57 -4.71 -17.01
N VAL A 28 3.24 -5.41 -17.93
CA VAL A 28 2.88 -6.79 -18.28
C VAL A 28 3.02 -7.72 -17.08
N ALA A 29 4.09 -7.59 -16.28
CA ALA A 29 4.24 -8.36 -15.06
C ALA A 29 3.08 -8.13 -14.06
N LEU A 30 2.68 -6.87 -13.85
CA LEU A 30 1.56 -6.52 -12.96
C LEU A 30 0.21 -7.08 -13.46
N ILE A 31 -0.01 -7.08 -14.78
CA ILE A 31 -1.20 -7.70 -15.38
C ILE A 31 -1.20 -9.21 -15.15
N LEU A 32 -0.07 -9.90 -15.36
CA LEU A 32 0.05 -11.33 -15.09
C LEU A 32 -0.19 -11.66 -13.62
N LEU A 33 0.40 -10.90 -12.70
CA LEU A 33 0.17 -11.08 -11.26
C LEU A 33 -1.29 -10.85 -10.89
N THR A 34 -1.95 -9.87 -11.51
CA THR A 34 -3.38 -9.60 -11.27
C THR A 34 -4.26 -10.73 -11.80
N ALA A 35 -3.98 -11.24 -12.99
CA ALA A 35 -4.66 -12.41 -13.52
C ALA A 35 -4.47 -13.63 -12.61
N LEU A 36 -3.26 -13.84 -12.09
CA LEU A 36 -2.96 -14.90 -11.13
C LEU A 36 -3.78 -14.73 -9.83
N THR A 37 -3.94 -13.50 -9.32
CA THR A 37 -4.79 -13.25 -8.14
C THR A 37 -6.25 -13.61 -8.42
N VAL A 38 -6.80 -13.24 -9.58
CA VAL A 38 -8.19 -13.55 -9.94
C VAL A 38 -8.39 -15.06 -10.11
N LEU A 39 -7.43 -15.74 -10.73
CA LEU A 39 -7.44 -17.20 -10.88
C LEU A 39 -7.36 -17.88 -9.52
N GLN A 40 -6.43 -17.46 -8.67
CA GLN A 40 -6.29 -17.98 -7.31
C GLN A 40 -7.58 -17.80 -6.51
N ALA A 41 -8.22 -16.64 -6.59
CA ALA A 41 -9.49 -16.36 -5.93
C ALA A 41 -10.65 -17.23 -6.45
N SER A 42 -10.53 -17.80 -7.66
CA SER A 42 -11.54 -18.67 -8.26
C SER A 42 -11.37 -20.15 -7.89
N LEU A 43 -10.26 -20.55 -7.25
CA LEU A 43 -9.94 -21.96 -6.97
C LEU A 43 -10.57 -22.52 -5.68
N GLY A 44 -11.16 -21.70 -4.81
CA GLY A 44 -11.90 -22.20 -3.64
C GLY A 44 -11.03 -22.89 -2.57
N LEU A 45 -9.79 -22.42 -2.36
CA LEU A 45 -8.77 -23.02 -1.47
C LEU A 45 -8.99 -22.73 0.04
N GLY A 46 -10.14 -22.16 0.43
CA GLY A 46 -10.47 -21.87 1.82
C GLY A 46 -9.49 -20.91 2.50
N ASN A 47 -9.01 -21.25 3.71
CA ASN A 47 -8.11 -20.37 4.49
C ASN A 47 -6.78 -20.04 3.79
N LEU A 48 -6.31 -20.90 2.89
CA LEU A 48 -5.07 -20.67 2.15
C LEU A 48 -5.21 -19.54 1.12
N GLU A 49 -6.44 -19.18 0.74
CA GLU A 49 -6.68 -18.11 -0.22
C GLU A 49 -6.21 -16.76 0.30
N LEU A 50 -6.49 -16.46 1.57
CA LEU A 50 -6.07 -15.20 2.18
C LEU A 50 -4.55 -15.06 2.20
N ILE A 51 -3.85 -16.12 2.60
CA ILE A 51 -2.38 -16.12 2.70
C ILE A 51 -1.77 -15.94 1.30
N LEU A 52 -2.26 -16.69 0.31
CA LEU A 52 -1.78 -16.57 -1.08
C LEU A 52 -2.07 -15.19 -1.67
N SER A 53 -3.27 -14.66 -1.44
CA SER A 53 -3.65 -13.33 -1.88
C SER A 53 -2.73 -12.25 -1.28
N LEU A 54 -2.40 -12.34 0.02
CA LEU A 54 -1.50 -11.41 0.69
C LEU A 54 -0.07 -11.49 0.17
N ILE A 55 0.42 -12.69 -0.14
CA ILE A 55 1.76 -12.89 -0.73
C ILE A 55 1.81 -12.25 -2.13
N ILE A 56 0.83 -12.55 -3.00
CA ILE A 56 0.79 -12.00 -4.36
C ILE A 56 0.65 -10.47 -4.31
N ALA A 57 -0.19 -9.95 -3.41
CA ALA A 57 -0.35 -8.52 -3.18
C ALA A 57 0.97 -7.85 -2.75
N THR A 58 1.74 -8.50 -1.87
CA THR A 58 3.05 -8.01 -1.41
C THR A 58 4.04 -7.94 -2.57
N ILE A 59 4.12 -8.98 -3.40
CA ILE A 59 5.00 -9.01 -4.58
C ILE A 59 4.62 -7.89 -5.56
N LYS A 60 3.31 -7.72 -5.81
CA LYS A 60 2.79 -6.64 -6.67
C LYS A 60 3.20 -5.27 -6.15
N ALA A 61 3.04 -5.03 -4.84
CA ALA A 61 3.42 -3.77 -4.20
C ALA A 61 4.94 -3.53 -4.30
N SER A 62 5.77 -4.55 -4.08
CA SER A 62 7.22 -4.43 -4.22
C SER A 62 7.64 -4.05 -5.64
N LEU A 63 7.02 -4.63 -6.67
CA LEU A 63 7.27 -4.23 -8.07
C LEU A 63 6.92 -2.76 -8.31
N VAL A 64 5.77 -2.30 -7.79
CA VAL A 64 5.37 -0.90 -7.94
C VAL A 64 6.38 0.04 -7.27
N ILE A 65 6.83 -0.28 -6.05
CA ILE A 65 7.79 0.54 -5.31
C ILE A 65 9.16 0.58 -6.01
N LEU A 66 9.68 -0.57 -6.45
CA LEU A 66 11.01 -0.60 -7.09
C LEU A 66 11.06 0.17 -8.41
N PHE A 67 10.01 0.04 -9.24
CA PHE A 67 10.04 0.52 -10.61
C PHE A 67 9.27 1.84 -10.82
N PHE A 68 8.04 1.97 -10.31
CA PHE A 68 7.22 3.16 -10.51
C PHE A 68 7.53 4.28 -9.51
N MET A 69 7.92 3.95 -8.29
CA MET A 69 8.44 4.94 -7.32
C MET A 69 9.93 5.24 -7.52
N HIS A 70 10.51 4.78 -8.62
CA HIS A 70 11.87 5.10 -9.05
C HIS A 70 12.97 4.72 -8.04
N MET A 71 12.65 3.87 -7.07
CA MET A 71 13.53 3.55 -5.93
C MET A 71 14.88 2.95 -6.36
N ILE A 72 14.95 2.28 -7.51
CA ILE A 72 16.19 1.67 -8.02
C ILE A 72 17.16 2.67 -8.67
N HIS A 73 16.68 3.83 -9.14
CA HIS A 73 17.51 4.85 -9.80
C HIS A 73 17.65 6.13 -8.97
N GLU A 74 16.82 6.30 -7.95
CA GLU A 74 16.85 7.46 -7.05
C GLU A 74 17.91 7.34 -5.95
N LYS A 75 18.24 8.49 -5.34
CA LYS A 75 19.16 8.54 -4.20
C LYS A 75 18.64 7.64 -3.05
N PRO A 76 19.54 6.95 -2.32
CA PRO A 76 19.14 6.07 -1.20
C PRO A 76 18.37 6.80 -0.09
N LEU A 77 18.48 8.14 -0.03
CA LEU A 77 17.69 9.01 0.84
C LEU A 77 16.17 8.85 0.58
N ASN A 78 15.73 8.81 -0.68
CA ASN A 78 14.31 8.68 -1.01
C ASN A 78 13.74 7.35 -0.51
N ALA A 79 14.52 6.27 -0.61
CA ALA A 79 14.12 4.96 -0.08
C ALA A 79 13.94 4.99 1.45
N ILE A 80 14.82 5.68 2.19
CA ILE A 80 14.72 5.82 3.65
C ILE A 80 13.50 6.65 4.04
N ILE A 81 13.23 7.78 3.36
CA ILE A 81 12.05 8.61 3.63
C ILE A 81 10.76 7.82 3.33
N PHE A 82 10.72 7.10 2.21
CA PHE A 82 9.58 6.27 1.85
C PHE A 82 9.33 5.18 2.89
N LEU A 83 10.38 4.44 3.28
CA LEU A 83 10.27 3.39 4.28
C LEU A 83 9.87 3.95 5.65
N SER A 84 10.42 5.10 6.05
CA SER A 84 10.03 5.80 7.28
C SER A 84 8.56 6.21 7.26
N SER A 85 8.07 6.73 6.12
CA SER A 85 6.65 7.07 5.95
C SER A 85 5.76 5.84 6.04
N PHE A 86 6.16 4.73 5.41
CA PHE A 86 5.43 3.47 5.47
C PHE A 86 5.35 2.89 6.89
N VAL A 87 6.48 2.92 7.62
CA VAL A 87 6.53 2.52 9.04
C VAL A 87 5.63 3.41 9.88
N PHE A 88 5.66 4.73 9.66
CA PHE A 88 4.81 5.66 10.40
C PHE A 88 3.32 5.41 10.16
N VAL A 89 2.92 5.14 8.92
CA VAL A 89 1.54 4.74 8.57
C VAL A 89 1.17 3.43 9.25
N ALA A 90 2.05 2.42 9.22
CA ALA A 90 1.80 1.13 9.87
C ALA A 90 1.63 1.29 11.40
N LEU A 91 2.45 2.12 12.04
CA LEU A 91 2.32 2.45 13.45
C LEU A 91 1.01 3.18 13.75
N PHE A 92 0.64 4.16 12.93
CA PHE A 92 -0.60 4.93 13.10
C PHE A 92 -1.84 4.03 12.98
N ILE A 93 -1.88 3.17 11.95
CA ILE A 93 -2.96 2.20 11.77
C ILE A 93 -2.99 1.21 12.94
N GLY A 94 -1.84 0.64 13.32
CA GLY A 94 -1.77 -0.31 14.44
C GLY A 94 -2.26 0.30 15.75
N PHE A 95 -1.84 1.53 16.05
CA PHE A 95 -2.28 2.25 17.24
C PHE A 95 -3.77 2.58 17.18
N THR A 96 -4.27 3.05 16.03
CA THR A 96 -5.70 3.35 15.82
C THR A 96 -6.57 2.10 15.99
N LEU A 97 -6.13 0.95 15.48
CA LEU A 97 -6.85 -0.31 15.65
C LEU A 97 -6.85 -0.78 17.11
N MET A 98 -5.75 -0.59 17.83
CA MET A 98 -5.67 -0.93 19.26
C MET A 98 -6.58 -0.03 20.11
N ASP A 99 -6.59 1.27 19.82
CA ASP A 99 -7.49 2.23 20.46
C ASP A 99 -8.96 1.89 20.19
N ALA A 100 -9.31 1.65 18.92
CA ALA A 100 -10.65 1.23 18.52
C ALA A 100 -11.08 -0.08 19.18
N ALA A 101 -10.18 -1.06 19.30
CA ALA A 101 -10.45 -2.31 19.99
C ALA A 101 -10.73 -2.10 21.48
N GLY A 102 -9.94 -1.27 22.16
CA GLY A 102 -10.13 -0.96 23.59
C GLY A 102 -11.46 -0.25 23.88
N TYR A 103 -11.92 0.63 22.98
CA TYR A 103 -13.19 1.34 23.16
C TYR A 103 -14.42 0.45 22.94
N ARG A 104 -14.33 -0.56 22.05
CA ARG A 104 -15.44 -1.49 21.76
C ARG A 104 -15.86 -2.28 22.99
N ASP A 105 -14.92 -2.76 23.79
CA ASP A 105 -15.21 -3.52 25.02
C ASP A 105 -15.99 -2.68 26.04
N SER A 106 -15.74 -1.36 26.08
CA SER A 106 -16.43 -0.44 26.99
C SER A 106 -17.88 -0.16 26.54
N LEU A 107 -18.11 -0.07 25.22
CA LEU A 107 -19.44 0.19 24.66
C LEU A 107 -20.34 -1.05 24.71
N GLU A 108 -19.80 -2.25 24.51
CA GLU A 108 -20.57 -3.49 24.58
C GLU A 108 -21.06 -3.77 26.01
N TYR A 109 -20.25 -3.45 27.03
CA TYR A 109 -20.65 -3.52 28.44
C TYR A 109 -21.86 -2.62 28.75
N GLN A 110 -21.87 -1.38 28.25
CA GLN A 110 -23.00 -0.44 28.43
C GLN A 110 -24.29 -0.95 27.75
N GLN A 111 -24.17 -1.67 26.64
CA GLN A 111 -25.33 -2.17 25.88
C GLN A 111 -25.98 -3.40 26.53
N ILE A 112 -25.20 -4.23 27.25
CA ILE A 112 -25.73 -5.39 27.99
C ILE A 112 -26.49 -4.94 29.25
N ASP A 113 -26.00 -3.93 29.97
CA ASP A 113 -26.64 -3.42 31.19
C ASP A 113 -27.83 -2.47 30.94
N SER A 114 -27.99 -1.95 29.71
CA SER A 114 -29.10 -1.05 29.34
C SER A 114 -30.28 -1.77 28.67
N THR A 115 -30.17 -3.08 28.44
CA THR A 115 -31.33 -3.90 28.07
C THR A 115 -32.17 -4.11 29.34
N PRO A 116 -33.41 -3.61 29.42
CA PRO A 116 -34.23 -3.81 30.61
C PRO A 116 -34.33 -5.32 30.89
N PRO A 117 -34.20 -5.75 32.15
CA PRO A 117 -34.37 -7.17 32.49
C PRO A 117 -35.67 -7.66 31.85
N PRO A 118 -35.69 -8.88 31.26
CA PRO A 118 -36.93 -9.42 30.72
C PRO A 118 -37.96 -9.28 31.81
N ALA A 119 -39.02 -8.50 31.54
CA ALA A 119 -40.05 -8.20 32.51
C ALA A 119 -40.44 -9.55 33.11
N VAL A 120 -40.04 -9.76 34.35
CA VAL A 120 -40.35 -11.00 35.05
C VAL A 120 -41.85 -10.89 35.17
N GLU A 121 -42.54 -11.56 34.25
CA GLU A 121 -43.97 -11.75 34.32
C GLU A 121 -44.17 -12.36 35.70
N HIS A 122 -44.66 -11.50 36.60
CA HIS A 122 -45.03 -11.85 37.95
C HIS A 122 -46.20 -12.81 37.80
N ALA A 123 -45.90 -14.07 37.49
CA ALA A 123 -46.86 -15.16 37.49
C ALA A 123 -47.13 -15.47 38.97
N GLU A 124 -48.19 -14.80 39.45
CA GLU A 124 -49.06 -15.29 40.53
C GLU A 124 -49.46 -16.76 40.31
#